data_AF-A0A8C5EZX0-F1
#
_entry.id   AF-A0A8C5EZX0-F1
#
_cell.length_a   1.000
_cell.length_b   1.000
_cell.length_c   1.000
_cell.angle_alpha   90.00
_cell.angle_beta   90.00
_cell.angle_gamma   90.00
#
_symmetry.space_group_name_H-M   'P 1'
#
loop_
_entity.id
_entity.type
_entity.pdbx_description
1 polymer ?
#
loop_
_entity_poly.entity_id
_entity_poly.type
_entity_poly.pdbx_seq_one_letter_code
_entity_poly.pdbx_strand_id
1 'polypeptide(L)'
;LFSYTYSAWKGRNLYIDNLYVQPQFRGTAGPSPGGEPRRPGSQSPLHSNPPEKDFLARRGGEDLTAKEGWSLFHLEEDALRRLAAQSTI
;
A
#
# COMPACT_ATOMS: atom_id res chain seq x y z
N LEU A 1 -1.55 -9.16 6.19
CA LEU A 1 -1.52 -8.88 7.65
C LEU A 1 -2.13 -7.50 7.87
N PHE A 2 -2.94 -7.30 8.91
CA PHE A 2 -3.47 -5.98 9.27
C PHE A 2 -3.18 -5.66 10.74
N SER A 3 -2.99 -4.38 11.02
CA SER A 3 -2.73 -3.86 12.37
C SER A 3 -3.60 -2.64 12.63
N TYR A 4 -4.04 -2.45 13.86
CA TYR A 4 -4.69 -1.18 14.24
C TYR A 4 -3.62 -0.11 14.45
N THR A 5 -3.83 1.04 13.82
CA THR A 5 -3.02 2.25 14.02
C THR A 5 -3.89 3.35 14.58
N TYR A 6 -3.28 4.30 15.28
CA TYR A 6 -3.98 5.45 15.84
C TYR A 6 -3.38 6.71 15.25
N SER A 7 -4.22 7.58 14.72
CA SER A 7 -3.85 8.91 14.25
C SER A 7 -4.52 9.96 15.12
N ALA A 8 -3.82 11.06 15.38
CA ALA A 8 -4.37 12.18 16.15
C ALA A 8 -5.57 12.85 15.46
N TRP A 9 -5.70 12.70 14.14
CA TRP A 9 -6.70 13.38 13.32
C TRP A 9 -7.97 12.55 13.11
N LYS A 10 -7.83 11.23 12.93
CA LYS A 10 -8.94 10.33 12.60
C LYS A 10 -9.17 9.24 13.66
N GLY A 11 -8.41 9.25 14.75
CA GLY A 11 -8.51 8.26 15.82
C GLY A 11 -8.02 6.88 15.39
N ARG A 12 -8.78 5.83 15.71
CA ARG A 12 -8.42 4.45 15.38
C ARG A 12 -8.63 4.17 13.90
N ASN A 13 -7.59 3.65 13.25
CA ASN A 13 -7.58 3.29 11.84
C ASN A 13 -7.04 1.86 11.64
N LEU A 14 -7.35 1.26 10.50
CA LEU A 14 -6.84 -0.06 10.11
C LEU A 14 -5.71 0.14 9.10
N TYR A 15 -4.51 -0.36 9.42
CA TYR A 15 -3.38 -0.40 8.50
C TYR A 15 -3.27 -1.80 7.88
N ILE A 16 -3.20 -1.85 6.55
CA ILE A 16 -2.98 -3.07 5.78
C ILE A 16 -1.58 -2.98 5.19
N ASP A 17 -0.71 -3.88 5.62
CA ASP A 17 0.69 -3.92 5.21
C ASP A 17 0.85 -4.53 3.81
N ASN A 18 0.21 -5.67 3.57
CA ASN A 18 0.32 -6.42 2.33
C ASN A 18 -1.04 -7.02 1.93
N LEU A 19 -1.49 -6.70 0.71
CA LEU A 19 -2.65 -7.30 0.07
C LEU A 19 -2.22 -8.07 -1.18
N TYR A 20 -2.19 -9.40 -1.07
CA TYR A 20 -1.89 -10.26 -2.20
C TYR A 20 -3.17 -10.91 -2.72
N VAL A 21 -3.47 -10.72 -4.00
CA VAL A 21 -4.51 -11.45 -4.71
C VAL A 21 -3.83 -12.48 -5.61
N GLN A 22 -4.32 -13.71 -5.68
CA GLN A 22 -3.75 -14.71 -6.59
C GLN A 22 -3.90 -14.24 -8.06
N PRO A 23 -2.92 -14.50 -8.95
CA PRO A 23 -2.94 -13.98 -10.32
C PRO A 23 -4.21 -14.31 -11.12
N GLN A 24 -4.77 -15.50 -10.89
CA GLN A 24 -6.02 -15.97 -11.49
C GLN A 24 -7.27 -15.11 -11.15
N PHE A 25 -7.17 -14.26 -10.13
CA PHE A 25 -8.22 -13.31 -9.72
C PHE A 25 -7.80 -11.84 -9.89
N ARG A 26 -6.67 -11.56 -10.56
CA ARG A 26 -6.24 -10.19 -10.89
C ARG A 26 -6.78 -9.80 -12.27
N GLY A 27 -7.44 -8.66 -12.39
CA GLY A 27 -7.97 -8.17 -13.68
C GLY A 27 -9.32 -8.76 -14.08
N THR A 28 -9.75 -9.83 -13.42
CA THR A 28 -11.18 -10.08 -13.25
C THR A 28 -11.69 -9.04 -12.24
N ALA A 29 -12.28 -7.96 -12.76
CA ALA A 29 -13.55 -7.57 -12.17
C ALA A 29 -14.34 -8.89 -12.01
N GLY A 30 -14.98 -9.13 -10.86
CA GLY A 30 -15.85 -10.30 -10.70
C GLY A 30 -16.67 -10.53 -11.97
N PRO A 31 -16.95 -11.79 -12.32
CA PRO A 31 -17.10 -12.27 -13.69
C PRO A 31 -17.84 -11.29 -14.62
N SER A 32 -17.10 -10.63 -15.51
CA SER A 32 -17.65 -9.97 -16.70
C SER A 32 -17.30 -10.84 -17.91
N PRO A 33 -18.29 -11.31 -18.70
CA PRO A 33 -18.03 -12.17 -19.85
C PRO A 33 -17.47 -11.33 -21.01
N GLY A 34 -16.29 -11.71 -21.49
CA GLY A 34 -15.71 -11.23 -22.75
C GLY A 34 -14.61 -10.17 -22.58
N GLY A 35 -13.36 -10.58 -22.76
CA GLY A 35 -12.22 -9.67 -22.89
C GLY A 35 -10.88 -10.41 -22.86
N GLU A 36 -10.13 -10.34 -23.95
CA GLU A 36 -8.98 -11.16 -24.36
C GLU A 36 -7.82 -11.35 -23.35
N PRO A 37 -6.94 -12.36 -23.55
CA PRO A 37 -5.88 -12.69 -22.59
C PRO A 37 -4.67 -11.77 -22.71
N ARG A 38 -4.24 -11.19 -21.57
CA ARG A 38 -2.97 -10.45 -21.46
C ARG A 38 -1.80 -11.42 -21.27
N ARG A 39 -0.74 -11.24 -22.06
CA ARG A 39 0.42 -12.14 -22.16
C ARG A 39 1.25 -12.25 -20.86
N PRO A 40 1.84 -13.42 -20.56
CA PRO A 40 2.58 -13.65 -19.32
C PRO A 40 4.02 -13.16 -19.45
N GLY A 41 4.50 -12.35 -18.50
CA GLY A 41 5.91 -11.93 -18.49
C GLY A 41 6.33 -10.87 -17.48
N SER A 42 5.43 -10.10 -16.88
CA SER A 42 5.83 -9.06 -15.91
C SER A 42 5.71 -9.55 -14.48
N GLN A 43 6.83 -9.93 -13.88
CA GLN A 43 7.00 -9.91 -12.44
C GLN A 43 7.05 -8.44 -12.01
N SER A 44 6.20 -8.02 -11.07
CA SER A 44 6.29 -6.68 -10.47
C SER A 44 6.54 -6.80 -8.96
N PRO A 45 7.64 -6.22 -8.46
CA PRO A 45 7.82 -5.93 -7.05
C PRO A 45 6.73 -4.94 -6.62
N LEU A 46 6.23 -5.10 -5.40
CA LEU A 46 5.20 -4.27 -4.79
C LEU A 46 5.78 -2.88 -4.47
N HIS A 47 6.00 -2.04 -5.46
CA HIS A 47 6.33 -0.63 -5.28
C HIS A 47 5.79 0.16 -6.47
N SER A 48 4.55 0.67 -6.32
CA SER A 48 3.80 1.43 -7.33
C SER A 48 3.53 0.71 -8.64
N ASN A 49 2.52 -0.17 -8.63
CA ASN A 49 1.88 -0.58 -9.88
C ASN A 49 0.61 0.29 -10.09
N PRO A 50 0.51 1.07 -11.19
CA PRO A 50 -0.69 1.86 -11.53
C PRO A 50 -2.04 1.11 -11.38
N PRO A 51 -2.20 -0.16 -11.80
CA PRO A 51 -3.46 -0.89 -11.64
C PRO A 51 -3.90 -1.14 -10.20
N GLU A 52 -2.99 -1.11 -9.21
CA GLU A 52 -3.33 -1.29 -7.80
C GLU A 52 -3.87 0.00 -7.19
N LYS A 53 -3.29 1.15 -7.55
CA LYS A 53 -3.79 2.46 -7.12
C LYS A 53 -5.18 2.72 -7.67
N ASP A 54 -5.41 2.40 -8.95
CA ASP A 54 -6.73 2.48 -9.58
C ASP A 54 -7.75 1.55 -8.92
N PHE A 55 -7.33 0.35 -8.53
CA PHE A 55 -8.19 -0.62 -7.85
C PHE A 55 -8.65 -0.13 -6.47
N LEU A 56 -7.73 0.45 -5.69
CA LEU A 56 -8.06 1.06 -4.39
C LEU A 56 -8.94 2.30 -4.59
N ALA A 57 -8.62 3.15 -5.57
CA ALA A 57 -9.39 4.35 -5.89
C ALA A 57 -10.85 4.02 -6.25
N ARG A 58 -11.09 3.00 -7.07
CA ARG A 58 -12.44 2.53 -7.42
C ARG A 58 -13.26 2.03 -6.22
N ARG A 59 -12.61 1.71 -5.10
CA ARG A 59 -13.25 1.25 -3.86
C ARG A 59 -13.29 2.33 -2.77
N GLY A 60 -13.06 3.59 -3.14
CA GLY A 60 -13.06 4.72 -2.22
C GLY A 60 -11.73 4.94 -1.49
N GLY A 61 -10.65 4.28 -1.91
CA GLY A 61 -9.31 4.59 -1.45
C GLY A 61 -8.85 5.94 -1.99
N GLU A 62 -8.20 6.74 -1.15
CA GLU A 62 -7.63 8.02 -1.54
C GLU A 62 -6.11 7.95 -1.54
N ASP A 63 -5.48 8.56 -2.54
CA ASP A 63 -4.04 8.75 -2.57
C ASP A 63 -3.68 9.97 -1.70
N LEU A 64 -3.25 9.71 -0.47
CA LEU A 64 -2.86 10.75 0.49
C LEU A 64 -1.57 11.47 0.09
N THR A 65 -0.69 10.85 -0.71
CA THR A 65 0.50 11.52 -1.24
C THR A 65 0.10 12.58 -2.25
N ALA A 66 -0.83 12.27 -3.15
CA ALA A 66 -1.32 13.24 -4.13
C ALA A 66 -2.23 14.31 -3.50
N LYS A 67 -3.09 13.92 -2.55
CA LYS A 67 -4.09 14.82 -1.94
C LYS A 67 -3.50 15.78 -0.93
N GLU A 68 -2.60 15.30 -0.09
CA GLU A 68 -2.13 16.02 1.10
C GLU A 68 -0.59 16.09 1.17
N GLY A 69 0.13 15.50 0.20
CA GLY A 69 1.59 15.56 0.16
C GLY A 69 2.29 14.64 1.14
N TRP A 70 1.60 13.64 1.71
CA TRP A 70 2.22 12.72 2.68
C TRP A 70 3.27 11.83 2.03
N SER A 71 4.42 11.73 2.68
CA SER A 71 5.51 10.81 2.35
C SER A 71 5.68 9.80 3.48
N LEU A 72 5.78 8.51 3.13
CA LEU A 72 6.10 7.46 4.08
C LEU A 72 7.61 7.43 4.30
N PHE A 73 8.04 7.60 5.55
CA PHE A 73 9.44 7.43 5.95
C PHE A 73 9.58 6.14 6.76
N HIS A 74 10.61 5.37 6.44
CA HIS A 74 11.04 4.24 7.23
C HIS A 74 12.41 4.56 7.83
N LEU A 75 12.57 4.32 9.13
CA LEU A 75 13.85 4.40 9.81
C LEU A 75 14.28 2.99 10.19
N GLU A 76 15.44 2.60 9.67
CA GLU A 76 16.09 1.35 10.01
C GLU A 76 16.55 1.32 11.47
N GLU A 77 16.74 0.11 12.00
CA GLU A 77 17.12 -0.10 13.40
C GLU A 77 18.38 0.69 13.80
N ASP A 78 19.41 0.68 12.96
CA ASP A 78 20.66 1.42 13.24
C ASP A 78 20.44 2.93 13.31
N ALA A 79 19.58 3.47 12.46
CA ALA A 79 19.23 4.89 12.48
C ALA A 79 18.46 5.23 13.77
N LEU A 80 17.52 4.38 14.18
CA LEU A 80 16.78 4.53 15.43
C LEU A 80 17.69 4.43 16.66
N ARG A 81 18.63 3.48 16.68
CA ARG A 81 19.61 3.32 17.76
C ARG A 81 20.51 4.55 17.88
N ARG A 82 20.97 5.12 16.76
CA ARG A 82 21.75 6.37 16.75
C ARG A 82 20.96 7.55 17.29
N LEU A 83 19.69 7.68 16.88
CA LEU A 83 18.80 8.74 17.39
C LEU A 83 18.58 8.60 18.91
N ALA A 84 18.34 7.39 19.41
CA ALA A 84 18.15 7.14 20.83
C ALA A 84 19.41 7.49 21.66
N ALA A 85 20.59 7.12 21.15
CA ALA A 85 21.86 7.41 21.81
C ALA A 85 22.18 8.93 21.88
N GLN A 86 21.76 9.71 20.88
CA GLN A 86 21.96 11.16 20.84
C GLN A 86 21.02 11.92 21.79
N SER A 87 19.88 11.34 22.16
CA SER A 87 18.89 11.97 23.04
C SER A 87 19.21 11.82 24.54
N THR A 88 20.27 11.08 24.90
CA THR A 88 20.68 10.89 26.29
C THR A 88 21.77 11.91 26.63
N ILE A 89 21.37 13.17 26.86
CA ILE A 89 22.19 14.24 27.45
C ILE A 89 21.49 14.73 28.70
#